data_AF-A0A427E3M7-F1
#
_entry.id   AF-A0A427E3M7-F1
#
_cell.length_a   1.000
_cell.length_b   1.000
_cell.length_c   1.000
_cell.angle_alpha   90.00
_cell.angle_beta   90.00
_cell.angle_gamma   90.00
#
_symmetry.space_group_name_H-M   'P 1'
#
loop_
_entity.id
_entity.type
_entity.pdbx_description
1 polymer ?
#
loop_
_entity_poly.entity_id
_entity_poly.type
_entity_poly.pdbx_seq_one_letter_code
_entity_poly.pdbx_strand_id
1 'polypeptide(L)'
;MMEPPKPSLLGQADTGLAHGLCGLLGGLKHLALWLLGLTGLAGCFGLIFEYGEGLADISLHEWGFMLLLLALTWRHVHYSRRFGYGFWRGLARWLGAQGIVLVVGLAVFGLVVSLEAQATLSNELSYENKESVLSLLAFVLLAVYLGAPTRPRQAANASPEAASVRREPSLSSNPDKEVSL
;
A
#
# COMPACT_ATOMS: atom_id res chain seq x y z
N MET A 1 -34.29 30.86 21.02
CA MET A 1 -33.21 30.68 20.03
C MET A 1 -31.90 30.94 20.75
N MET A 2 -31.13 29.89 21.05
CA MET A 2 -29.79 30.03 21.65
C MET A 2 -28.80 30.23 20.50
N GLU A 3 -28.12 31.38 20.48
CA GLU A 3 -27.00 31.60 19.57
C GLU A 3 -25.85 30.65 19.95
N PRO A 4 -25.20 29.97 18.98
CA PRO A 4 -24.08 29.10 19.27
C PRO A 4 -22.91 29.94 19.82
N PRO A 5 -22.23 29.47 20.89
CA PRO A 5 -21.11 30.19 21.48
C PRO A 5 -20.00 30.39 20.45
N LYS A 6 -19.59 31.64 20.24
CA LYS A 6 -18.48 31.99 19.34
C LYS A 6 -17.21 31.28 19.83
N PRO A 7 -16.55 30.46 18.99
CA PRO A 7 -15.34 29.77 19.40
C PRO A 7 -14.28 30.79 19.80
N SER A 8 -13.68 30.60 20.97
CA SER A 8 -12.56 31.41 21.44
C SER A 8 -11.42 31.33 20.42
N LEU A 9 -10.78 32.47 20.14
CA LEU A 9 -9.62 32.56 19.23
C LEU A 9 -8.52 31.55 19.59
N LEU A 10 -8.38 31.24 20.88
CA LEU A 10 -7.44 30.23 21.38
C LEU A 10 -7.81 28.81 20.90
N GLY A 11 -9.11 28.47 20.92
CA GLY A 11 -9.60 27.17 20.48
C GLY A 11 -9.49 26.98 18.97
N GLN A 12 -9.62 28.06 18.19
CA GLN A 12 -9.38 28.03 16.75
C GLN A 12 -7.89 27.82 16.42
N ALA A 13 -6.99 28.44 17.18
CA ALA A 13 -5.54 28.25 17.04
C ALA A 13 -5.12 26.81 17.39
N ASP A 14 -5.60 26.25 18.50
CA ASP A 14 -5.32 24.86 18.89
C ASP A 14 -5.83 23.86 17.85
N THR A 15 -7.04 24.08 17.34
CA THR A 15 -7.62 23.20 16.30
C THR A 15 -6.82 23.28 14.99
N GLY A 16 -6.33 24.46 14.65
CA GLY A 16 -5.43 24.67 13.50
C GLY A 16 -4.07 24.01 13.69
N LEU A 17 -3.48 24.12 14.89
CA LEU A 17 -2.22 23.47 15.23
C LEU A 17 -2.35 21.94 15.18
N ALA A 18 -3.42 21.39 15.73
CA ALA A 18 -3.70 19.96 15.70
C ALA A 18 -3.85 19.44 14.25
N HIS A 19 -4.61 20.15 13.40
CA HIS A 19 -4.72 19.79 11.98
C HIS A 19 -3.38 19.92 11.25
N GLY A 20 -2.61 20.97 11.52
CA GLY A 20 -1.28 21.17 10.95
C GLY A 20 -0.32 20.05 11.34
N LEU A 21 -0.30 19.68 12.62
CA LEU A 21 0.54 18.61 13.14
C LEU A 21 0.13 17.25 12.58
N CYS A 22 -1.17 16.93 12.55
CA CYS A 22 -1.68 15.72 11.92
C CYS A 22 -1.36 15.66 10.42
N GLY A 23 -1.47 16.79 9.71
CA GLY A 23 -1.08 16.90 8.30
C GLY A 23 0.42 16.67 8.10
N LEU A 24 1.26 17.26 8.94
CA LEU A 24 2.71 17.12 8.91
C LEU A 24 3.13 15.67 9.19
N LEU A 25 2.59 15.05 10.26
CA LEU A 25 2.86 13.65 10.58
C LEU A 25 2.36 12.70 9.48
N GLY A 26 1.17 12.97 8.93
CA GLY A 26 0.64 12.23 7.80
C GLY A 26 1.55 12.31 6.57
N GLY A 27 2.00 13.51 6.23
CA GLY A 27 2.95 13.75 5.15
C GLY A 27 4.29 13.07 5.39
N LEU A 28 4.85 13.21 6.59
CA LEU A 28 6.12 12.60 6.98
C LEU A 28 6.05 11.08 6.93
N LYS A 29 4.96 10.47 7.40
CA LYS A 29 4.72 9.03 7.29
C LYS A 29 4.72 8.57 5.83
N HIS A 30 4.00 9.29 4.96
CA HIS A 30 3.96 8.95 3.54
C HIS A 30 5.33 9.10 2.88
N LEU A 31 6.07 10.17 3.20
CA LEU A 31 7.43 10.38 2.70
C LEU A 31 8.39 9.27 3.18
N ALA A 32 8.34 8.92 4.47
CA ALA A 32 9.16 7.87 5.05
C ALA A 32 8.90 6.52 4.38
N LEU A 33 7.64 6.14 4.17
CA LEU A 33 7.28 4.92 3.44
C LEU A 33 7.78 4.95 1.99
N TRP A 34 7.72 6.11 1.35
CA TRP A 34 8.17 6.28 -0.03
C TRP A 34 9.68 6.11 -0.16
N LEU A 35 10.45 6.78 0.71
CA LEU A 35 11.90 6.65 0.80
C LEU A 35 12.30 5.23 1.15
N LEU A 36 11.61 4.59 2.08
CA LEU A 36 11.88 3.21 2.48
C LEU A 36 11.64 2.23 1.33
N GLY A 37 10.56 2.42 0.57
CA GLY A 37 10.31 1.65 -0.66
C GLY A 37 11.40 1.84 -1.70
N LEU A 38 11.91 3.06 -1.86
CA LEU A 38 13.01 3.38 -2.79
C LEU A 38 14.31 2.71 -2.34
N THR A 39 14.66 2.80 -1.06
CA THR A 39 15.83 2.14 -0.48
C THR A 39 15.73 0.62 -0.63
N GLY A 40 14.56 0.04 -0.39
CA GLY A 40 14.33 -1.39 -0.60
C GLY A 40 14.58 -1.81 -2.05
N LEU A 41 14.10 -1.03 -3.02
CA LEU A 41 14.34 -1.30 -4.44
C LEU A 41 15.82 -1.17 -4.81
N ALA A 42 16.51 -0.12 -4.33
CA ALA A 42 17.94 0.06 -4.54
C ALA A 42 18.76 -1.07 -3.92
N GLY A 43 18.38 -1.54 -2.73
CA GLY A 43 18.98 -2.70 -2.06
C GLY A 43 18.87 -3.98 -2.90
N CYS A 44 17.73 -4.21 -3.58
CA CYS A 44 17.60 -5.36 -4.47
C CYS A 44 18.61 -5.33 -5.62
N PHE A 45 18.88 -4.17 -6.21
CA PHE A 45 19.91 -4.05 -7.24
C PHE A 45 21.30 -4.33 -6.66
N GLY A 46 21.60 -3.85 -5.45
CA GLY A 46 22.86 -4.15 -4.78
C GLY A 46 23.06 -5.64 -4.49
N LEU A 47 21.98 -6.38 -4.19
CA LEU A 47 22.04 -7.82 -3.95
C LEU A 47 22.22 -8.65 -5.22
N ILE A 48 21.58 -8.25 -6.33
CA ILE A 48 21.67 -8.99 -7.60
C ILE A 48 23.02 -8.75 -8.31
N PHE A 49 23.65 -7.60 -8.07
CA PHE A 49 24.93 -7.23 -8.66
C PHE A 49 26.03 -7.15 -7.58
N GLU A 50 26.02 -8.10 -6.64
CA GLU A 50 26.92 -8.11 -5.48
C GLU A 50 28.39 -8.10 -5.90
N TYR A 51 28.75 -8.83 -6.95
CA TYR A 51 30.14 -9.02 -7.38
C TYR A 51 30.57 -8.01 -8.46
N GLY A 52 29.65 -7.19 -8.96
CA GLY A 52 29.96 -6.14 -9.94
C GLY A 52 30.35 -6.66 -11.33
N GLU A 53 30.15 -7.95 -11.60
CA GLU A 53 30.42 -8.59 -12.90
C GLU A 53 29.30 -8.36 -13.93
N GLY A 54 28.32 -7.52 -13.58
CA GLY A 54 27.20 -7.16 -14.44
C GLY A 54 26.26 -8.35 -14.65
N LEU A 55 25.90 -8.64 -15.90
CA LEU A 55 24.92 -9.70 -16.21
C LEU A 55 25.47 -11.12 -15.99
N ALA A 56 26.80 -11.29 -15.95
CA ALA A 56 27.43 -12.58 -15.68
C ALA A 56 27.23 -13.02 -14.22
N ASP A 57 26.94 -12.05 -13.35
CA ASP A 57 26.71 -12.25 -11.92
C ASP A 57 25.34 -12.85 -11.62
N ILE A 58 24.41 -12.72 -12.56
CA ILE A 58 23.01 -13.05 -12.35
C ILE A 58 22.80 -14.56 -12.46
N SER A 59 22.46 -15.16 -11.33
CA SER A 59 22.05 -16.56 -11.22
C SER A 59 20.69 -16.83 -11.89
N LEU A 60 20.40 -18.11 -12.15
CA LEU A 60 19.15 -18.50 -12.81
C LEU A 60 17.88 -18.11 -12.01
N HIS A 61 17.96 -18.09 -10.68
CA HIS A 61 16.84 -17.68 -9.82
C HIS A 61 16.64 -16.16 -9.84
N GLU A 62 17.71 -15.37 -9.91
CA GLU A 62 17.64 -13.92 -10.06
C GLU A 62 17.08 -13.52 -11.43
N TRP A 63 17.40 -14.28 -12.49
CA TRP A 63 16.73 -14.14 -13.78
C TRP A 63 15.22 -14.39 -13.68
N GLY A 64 14.81 -15.45 -12.97
CA GLY A 64 13.41 -15.72 -12.69
C GLY A 64 12.73 -14.57 -11.94
N PHE A 65 13.40 -14.03 -10.91
CA PHE A 65 12.94 -12.86 -10.18
C PHE A 65 12.79 -11.62 -11.08
N MET A 66 13.78 -11.30 -11.91
CA MET A 66 13.76 -10.16 -12.84
C MET A 66 12.58 -10.26 -13.81
N LEU A 67 12.33 -11.44 -14.37
CA LEU A 67 11.19 -11.67 -15.27
C LEU A 67 9.85 -11.49 -14.56
N LEU A 68 9.73 -12.02 -13.33
CA LEU A 68 8.52 -11.85 -12.53
C LEU A 68 8.30 -10.38 -12.16
N LEU A 69 9.36 -9.69 -11.72
CA LEU A 69 9.34 -8.28 -11.38
C LEU A 69 8.93 -7.43 -12.58
N LEU A 70 9.43 -7.74 -13.78
CA LEU A 70 9.04 -7.09 -15.02
C LEU A 70 7.55 -7.31 -15.32
N ALA A 71 7.06 -8.54 -15.23
CA ALA A 71 5.65 -8.86 -15.46
C ALA A 71 4.71 -8.17 -14.46
N LEU A 72 5.11 -8.12 -13.18
CA LEU A 72 4.38 -7.45 -12.11
C LEU A 72 4.39 -5.93 -12.28
N THR A 73 5.52 -5.35 -12.67
CA THR A 73 5.65 -3.92 -12.99
C THR A 73 4.79 -3.57 -14.20
N TRP A 74 4.81 -4.39 -15.25
CA TRP A 74 3.94 -4.25 -16.40
C TRP A 74 2.47 -4.27 -16.00
N ARG A 75 2.08 -5.26 -15.20
CA ARG A 75 0.73 -5.38 -14.64
C ARG A 75 0.33 -4.12 -13.86
N HIS A 76 1.23 -3.61 -13.02
CA HIS A 76 1.01 -2.40 -12.24
C HIS A 76 0.79 -1.16 -13.13
N VAL A 77 1.64 -0.97 -14.14
CA VAL A 77 1.53 0.15 -15.10
C VAL A 77 0.26 0.04 -15.91
N HIS A 78 -0.04 -1.16 -16.43
CA HIS A 78 -1.25 -1.42 -17.20
C HIS A 78 -2.52 -1.13 -16.40
N TYR A 79 -2.64 -1.63 -15.17
CA TYR A 79 -3.80 -1.32 -14.33
C TYR A 79 -3.85 0.14 -13.90
N SER A 80 -2.71 0.78 -13.62
CA SER A 80 -2.67 2.20 -13.29
C SER A 80 -3.23 3.05 -14.43
N ARG A 81 -2.83 2.75 -15.67
CA ARG A 81 -3.38 3.39 -16.88
C ARG A 81 -4.86 3.09 -17.04
N ARG A 82 -5.26 1.81 -16.94
CA ARG A 82 -6.66 1.37 -17.08
C ARG A 82 -7.61 2.03 -16.08
N PHE A 83 -7.16 2.25 -14.85
CA PHE A 83 -7.98 2.82 -13.78
C PHE A 83 -7.82 4.34 -13.60
N GLY A 84 -7.09 5.02 -14.51
CA GLY A 84 -6.93 6.47 -14.50
C GLY A 84 -6.05 7.01 -13.37
N TYR A 85 -5.12 6.19 -12.86
CA TYR A 85 -4.06 6.66 -11.98
C TYR A 85 -2.97 7.33 -12.83
N GLY A 86 -2.66 8.59 -12.54
CA GLY A 86 -1.51 9.28 -13.14
C GLY A 86 -0.18 8.65 -12.72
N PHE A 87 0.88 8.87 -13.49
CA PHE A 87 2.21 8.27 -13.28
C PHE A 87 2.70 8.40 -11.83
N TRP A 88 2.75 9.63 -11.30
CA TRP A 88 3.21 9.90 -9.93
C TRP A 88 2.40 9.19 -8.85
N ARG A 89 1.10 9.00 -9.08
CA ARG A 89 0.21 8.37 -8.11
C ARG A 89 0.29 6.85 -8.17
N GLY A 90 0.49 6.28 -9.35
CA GLY A 90 0.85 4.87 -9.49
C GLY A 90 2.18 4.57 -8.79
N LEU A 91 3.20 5.38 -9.10
CA LEU A 91 4.52 5.27 -8.48
C LEU A 91 4.47 5.41 -6.96
N ALA A 92 3.71 6.37 -6.43
CA ALA A 92 3.53 6.52 -4.98
C ALA A 92 2.82 5.35 -4.31
N ARG A 93 1.86 4.71 -4.99
CA ARG A 93 1.23 3.48 -4.48
C ARG A 93 2.19 2.30 -4.50
N TRP A 94 2.99 2.19 -5.55
CA TRP A 94 3.98 1.13 -5.67
C TRP A 94 5.05 1.23 -4.59
N LEU A 95 5.71 2.40 -4.47
CA LEU A 95 6.73 2.63 -3.45
C LEU A 95 6.15 2.59 -2.03
N GLY A 96 4.92 3.06 -1.83
CA GLY A 96 4.23 2.92 -0.55
C GLY A 96 3.99 1.47 -0.15
N ALA A 97 3.54 0.62 -1.07
CA ALA A 97 3.37 -0.81 -0.83
C ALA A 97 4.72 -1.50 -0.52
N GLN A 98 5.77 -1.13 -1.25
CA GLN A 98 7.13 -1.57 -1.00
C GLN A 98 7.61 -1.20 0.41
N GLY A 99 7.43 0.06 0.80
CA GLY A 99 7.78 0.53 2.15
C GLY A 99 7.01 -0.20 3.23
N ILE A 100 5.71 -0.43 3.07
CA ILE A 100 4.90 -1.17 4.04
C ILE A 100 5.41 -2.60 4.22
N VAL A 101 5.65 -3.32 3.13
CA VAL A 101 6.17 -4.70 3.21
C VAL A 101 7.55 -4.72 3.82
N LEU A 102 8.41 -3.73 3.54
CA LEU A 102 9.72 -3.64 4.17
C LEU A 102 9.62 -3.42 5.69
N VAL A 103 8.73 -2.53 6.15
CA VAL A 103 8.48 -2.33 7.59
C VAL A 103 8.01 -3.61 8.25
N VAL A 104 7.04 -4.30 7.63
CA VAL A 104 6.53 -5.58 8.15
C VAL A 104 7.64 -6.64 8.18
N GLY A 105 8.42 -6.74 7.11
CA GLY A 105 9.57 -7.65 7.02
C GLY A 105 10.61 -7.39 8.10
N LEU A 106 11.00 -6.13 8.30
CA LEU A 106 11.93 -5.71 9.37
C LEU A 106 11.37 -5.98 10.76
N ALA A 107 10.07 -5.77 10.98
CA ALA A 107 9.43 -6.06 12.25
C ALA A 107 9.43 -7.57 12.56
N VAL A 108 9.10 -8.41 11.56
CA VAL A 108 9.16 -9.87 11.68
C VAL A 108 10.60 -10.33 11.91
N PHE A 109 11.55 -9.81 11.13
CA PHE A 109 12.98 -10.13 11.30
C PHE A 109 13.48 -9.74 12.69
N GLY A 110 13.16 -8.53 13.16
CA GLY A 110 13.52 -8.08 14.51
C GLY A 110 12.90 -8.93 15.61
N LEU A 111 11.65 -9.41 15.42
CA LEU A 111 11.00 -10.32 16.34
C LEU A 111 11.67 -11.70 16.36
N VAL A 112 12.00 -12.25 15.19
CA VAL A 112 12.74 -13.52 15.08
C VAL A 112 14.09 -13.39 15.77
N VAL A 113 14.88 -12.36 15.46
CA VAL A 113 16.17 -12.09 16.11
C VAL A 113 16.02 -11.92 17.62
N SER A 114 14.97 -11.27 18.10
CA SER A 114 14.74 -11.07 19.54
C SER A 114 14.34 -12.35 20.28
N LEU A 115 13.57 -13.23 19.62
CA LEU A 115 13.24 -14.56 20.15
C LEU A 115 14.47 -15.47 20.12
N GLU A 116 15.24 -15.42 19.04
CA GLU A 116 16.47 -16.17 18.88
C GLU A 116 17.51 -15.72 19.89
N ALA A 117 17.73 -14.41 20.11
CA ALA A 117 18.69 -13.90 21.10
C ALA A 117 18.38 -14.38 22.53
N GLN A 118 17.11 -14.65 22.85
CA GLN A 118 16.73 -15.29 24.12
C GLN A 118 17.03 -16.80 24.13
N ALA A 119 17.01 -17.46 22.97
CA ALA A 119 17.37 -18.86 22.80
C ALA A 119 18.88 -19.11 22.62
N THR A 120 19.65 -18.16 22.06
CA THR A 120 21.10 -18.29 21.76
C THR A 120 22.00 -18.24 22.99
N LEU A 121 21.45 -18.08 24.20
CA LEU A 121 22.13 -18.52 25.43
C LEU A 121 22.41 -20.04 25.45
N SER A 122 21.85 -20.81 24.49
CA SER A 122 21.93 -22.28 24.51
C SER A 122 22.43 -22.98 23.23
N ASN A 123 22.67 -22.31 22.09
CA ASN A 123 23.45 -22.92 20.99
C ASN A 123 23.80 -21.92 19.89
N GLU A 124 25.05 -21.99 19.42
CA GLU A 124 25.53 -21.28 18.25
C GLU A 124 24.80 -21.75 16.98
N LEU A 125 24.30 -20.81 16.19
CA LEU A 125 23.71 -21.12 14.90
C LEU A 125 24.26 -20.18 13.83
N SER A 126 25.00 -20.78 12.89
CA SER A 126 25.29 -20.21 11.58
C SER A 126 23.98 -20.12 10.79
N TYR A 127 23.50 -18.91 10.57
CA TYR A 127 22.46 -18.62 9.59
C TYR A 127 23.13 -18.67 8.20
N GLU A 128 22.80 -19.67 7.38
CA GLU A 128 23.28 -19.69 5.99
C GLU A 128 22.64 -18.53 5.20
N ASN A 129 23.50 -17.64 4.71
CA ASN A 129 23.16 -16.35 4.09
C ASN A 129 22.31 -16.41 2.80
N LYS A 130 22.01 -17.60 2.25
CA LYS A 130 21.36 -17.72 0.93
C LYS A 130 19.83 -17.75 1.00
N GLU A 131 19.24 -18.33 2.04
CA GLU A 131 17.78 -18.42 2.19
C GLU A 131 17.16 -17.04 2.52
N SER A 132 17.92 -16.18 3.19
CA SER A 132 17.52 -14.81 3.53
C SER A 132 17.37 -13.92 2.28
N VAL A 133 18.25 -14.07 1.29
CA VAL A 133 18.20 -13.31 0.02
C VAL A 133 16.98 -13.68 -0.81
N LEU A 134 16.69 -14.99 -0.95
CA LEU A 134 15.50 -15.46 -1.65
C LEU A 134 14.20 -14.99 -0.98
N SER A 135 14.17 -15.00 0.35
CA SER A 135 13.03 -14.51 1.13
C SER A 135 12.81 -13.01 0.88
N LEU A 136 13.88 -12.20 0.88
CA LEU A 136 13.80 -10.77 0.62
C LEU A 136 13.28 -10.47 -0.80
N LEU A 137 13.78 -11.19 -1.81
CA LEU A 137 13.30 -11.08 -3.19
C LEU A 137 11.81 -11.46 -3.30
N ALA A 138 11.37 -12.50 -2.60
CA ALA A 138 9.96 -12.88 -2.55
C ALA A 138 9.08 -11.78 -1.92
N PHE A 139 9.52 -11.14 -0.84
CA PHE A 139 8.79 -10.00 -0.24
C PHE A 139 8.68 -8.82 -1.19
N VAL A 140 9.73 -8.55 -1.98
CA VAL A 140 9.72 -7.50 -3.00
C VAL A 140 8.67 -7.80 -4.08
N LEU A 141 8.60 -9.03 -4.57
CA LEU A 141 7.57 -9.45 -5.54
C LEU A 141 6.17 -9.33 -4.95
N LEU A 142 5.98 -9.73 -3.69
CA LEU A 142 4.71 -9.60 -2.98
C LEU A 142 4.28 -8.13 -2.87
N ALA A 143 5.20 -7.24 -2.55
CA ALA A 143 4.93 -5.82 -2.44
C ALA A 143 4.52 -5.20 -3.79
N VAL A 144 5.22 -5.54 -4.88
CA VAL A 144 4.85 -5.11 -6.23
C VAL A 144 3.47 -5.65 -6.62
N TYR A 145 3.19 -6.91 -6.27
CA TYR A 145 1.89 -7.53 -6.50
C TYR A 145 0.77 -6.76 -5.81
N LEU A 146 0.93 -6.44 -4.51
CA LEU A 146 -0.06 -5.73 -3.70
C LEU A 146 -0.20 -4.25 -4.09
N GLY A 147 0.86 -3.63 -4.61
CA GLY A 147 0.83 -2.23 -5.04
C GLY A 147 -0.08 -1.95 -6.25
N ALA A 148 -0.38 -2.98 -7.05
CA ALA A 148 -1.20 -2.83 -8.25
C ALA A 148 -2.64 -2.38 -7.91
N PRO A 149 -3.16 -1.31 -8.56
CA PRO A 149 -4.54 -0.91 -8.35
C PRO A 149 -5.50 -1.98 -8.88
N THR A 150 -6.46 -2.40 -8.08
CA THR A 150 -7.48 -3.40 -8.44
C THR A 150 -8.87 -2.80 -8.67
N ARG A 151 -9.04 -1.51 -8.38
CA ARG A 151 -10.33 -0.81 -8.49
C ARG A 151 -10.19 0.50 -9.26
N PRO A 152 -11.21 0.88 -10.05
CA PRO A 152 -11.27 2.20 -10.69
C PRO A 152 -11.27 3.31 -9.64
N ARG A 153 -10.60 4.42 -9.95
CA ARG A 153 -10.55 5.60 -9.07
C ARG A 153 -11.94 6.11 -8.68
N GLN A 154 -12.91 6.08 -9.59
CA GLN A 154 -14.27 6.54 -9.33
C GLN A 154 -15.00 5.70 -8.27
N ALA A 155 -14.69 4.40 -8.15
CA ALA A 155 -15.28 3.53 -7.14
C ALA A 155 -14.66 3.71 -5.74
N ALA A 156 -13.46 4.28 -5.63
CA ALA A 156 -12.78 4.49 -4.34
C ALA A 156 -13.24 5.76 -3.60
N ASN A 157 -13.85 6.71 -4.31
CA ASN A 157 -14.42 7.95 -3.75
C ASN A 157 -15.96 7.90 -3.65
N ALA A 158 -16.60 6.84 -4.14
CA ALA A 158 -18.01 6.61 -3.91
C ALA A 158 -18.16 6.21 -2.43
N SER A 159 -18.54 7.18 -1.59
CA SER A 159 -19.00 6.93 -0.23
C SER A 159 -20.04 5.78 -0.26
N PRO A 160 -20.02 4.83 0.70
CA PRO A 160 -21.00 3.73 0.76
C PRO A 160 -22.46 4.18 0.99
N GLU A 161 -22.73 5.48 1.00
CA GLU A 161 -24.04 6.08 1.26
C GLU A 161 -24.95 6.17 0.02
N ALA A 162 -24.44 5.98 -1.20
CA ALA A 162 -25.24 6.10 -2.42
C ALA A 162 -25.84 4.78 -2.94
N ALA A 163 -25.57 3.65 -2.28
CA ALA A 163 -26.01 2.33 -2.77
C ALA A 163 -27.35 1.84 -2.20
N SER A 164 -27.94 2.51 -1.19
CA SER A 164 -29.20 2.08 -0.57
C SER A 164 -30.46 2.76 -1.12
N VAL A 165 -30.35 3.77 -1.98
CA VAL A 165 -31.52 4.49 -2.52
C VAL A 165 -31.84 3.99 -3.94
N ARG A 166 -32.23 2.71 -4.09
CA ARG A 166 -32.94 2.29 -5.31
C ARG A 166 -33.92 1.14 -5.10
N ARG A 167 -35.18 1.57 -5.03
CA ARG A 167 -36.44 0.90 -5.41
C ARG A 167 -36.98 -0.20 -4.49
N GLU A 168 -37.88 0.21 -3.61
CA GLU A 168 -39.11 -0.55 -3.42
C GLU A 168 -40.14 -0.10 -4.47
N PRO A 169 -40.76 -1.03 -5.22
CA PRO A 169 -41.95 -0.71 -6.01
C PRO A 169 -43.14 -0.63 -5.05
N SER A 170 -43.66 0.58 -4.82
CA SER A 170 -44.96 0.78 -4.19
C SER A 170 -46.05 0.28 -5.14
N LEU A 171 -46.54 -0.93 -4.90
CA LEU A 171 -47.86 -1.35 -5.37
C LEU A 171 -48.91 -0.53 -4.61
N SER A 172 -49.30 0.60 -5.19
CA SER A 172 -50.48 1.34 -4.77
C SER A 172 -51.72 0.63 -5.31
N SER A 173 -52.59 0.25 -4.38
CA SER A 173 -53.91 -0.33 -4.58
C SER A 173 -54.89 0.56 -5.37
N ASN A 174 -55.72 -0.12 -6.19
CA ASN A 174 -56.99 0.22 -6.87
C ASN A 174 -57.98 1.12 -6.06
N PRO A 175 -59.15 1.63 -6.57
CA PRO A 175 -59.96 1.20 -7.76
C PRO A 175 -60.69 2.33 -8.56
N ASP A 176 -61.47 1.89 -9.58
CA ASP A 176 -62.69 2.46 -10.19
C ASP A 176 -62.71 3.83 -10.90
N LYS A 177 -63.03 3.78 -12.20
CA LYS A 177 -64.01 4.69 -12.81
C LYS A 177 -64.67 4.05 -14.03
N GLU A 178 -65.97 3.78 -13.88
CA GLU A 178 -66.94 3.61 -14.96
C GLU A 178 -66.86 4.77 -15.97
N VAL A 179 -66.94 4.47 -17.26
CA VAL A 179 -67.63 5.33 -18.24
C VAL A 179 -68.36 4.43 -19.24
N SER A 180 -69.66 4.73 -19.37
CA SER A 180 -70.70 4.10 -20.15
C SER A 180 -70.50 4.15 -21.66
N LEU A 181 -71.17 3.21 -22.35
CA LEU A 181 -71.39 3.15 -23.81
C LEU A 181 -72.18 4.35 -24.35
#